data_AF-A0A948PWF6-F1
#
_entry.id   AF-A0A948PWF6-F1
#
_cell.length_a   1.000
_cell.length_b   1.000
_cell.length_c   1.000
_cell.angle_alpha   90.00
_cell.angle_beta   90.00
_cell.angle_gamma   90.00
#
_symmetry.space_group_name_H-M   'P 1'
#
loop_
_entity.id
_entity.type
_entity.pdbx_description
1 polymer ?
#
loop_
_entity_poly.entity_id
_entity_poly.type
_entity_poly.pdbx_seq_one_letter_code
_entity_poly.pdbx_strand_id
1 'polypeptide(L)'
;MTSSRNLNIKEIRFIISKINEYFYTNYEGIGYTNVLDDQFEYFSEFHKFWEKYHKEVLNPKVDEEKCEQVAGVLHDVYKKFGRPPFYELYDTFSLKPEEICTIRYFSANQDFRGSRDFEDLFKKYSEDPSIFDKSEIISKPEIFLKNLGITSLSQSDKRIKYAKKASQILIDNKIEAYDLLDFCDNDILKLRNLLISNKGSGFGNKKTDMFLRDMIVLGVWKNPKNFDKIDVASDINTVKVALRSGIIKTDIALISSFLDVFCYQYGLIDEISALAWRKVWEIWNRKYPTENIESPCLIDYFVYRVIGKNFCKETLCIFKCETKKHEFKWHSAKNRTCQICYKNKVRNSAIVVKKMLPCMDEEGYIVIEKSNFVSSSNALLPDLKECPFAVVCKPKNSNFIKLNPPKSISILGQTGWESAKTRANEGGGGLMS
;
A
#
# COMPACT_ATOMS: atom_id res chain seq x y z
N MET A 1 -25.20 31.05 18.01
CA MET A 1 -25.87 31.89 16.99
C MET A 1 -25.50 31.40 15.62
N THR A 2 -26.47 30.94 14.83
CA THR A 2 -26.43 31.05 13.35
C THR A 2 -27.84 30.84 12.86
N SER A 3 -28.50 31.95 12.54
CA SER A 3 -29.68 31.96 11.68
C SER A 3 -29.22 31.48 10.30
N SER A 4 -29.53 30.24 9.93
CA SER A 4 -29.28 29.76 8.57
C SER A 4 -30.31 30.41 7.66
N ARG A 5 -30.01 31.61 7.16
CA ARG A 5 -30.76 32.18 6.04
C ARG A 5 -30.72 31.18 4.90
N ASN A 6 -31.89 30.75 4.44
CA ASN A 6 -32.00 29.96 3.23
C ASN A 6 -31.54 30.81 2.04
N LEU A 7 -30.57 30.28 1.28
CA LEU A 7 -30.09 30.91 0.06
C LEU A 7 -31.19 30.93 -0.99
N ASN A 8 -31.30 32.02 -1.75
CA ASN A 8 -32.22 32.08 -2.89
C ASN A 8 -31.60 31.41 -4.13
N ILE A 9 -32.43 31.10 -5.12
CA ILE A 9 -31.98 30.37 -6.31
C ILE A 9 -30.90 31.11 -7.12
N LYS A 10 -30.88 32.45 -7.11
CA LYS A 10 -29.84 33.23 -7.81
C LYS A 10 -28.50 33.11 -7.10
N GLU A 11 -28.49 33.18 -5.77
CA GLU A 11 -27.29 32.97 -4.94
C GLU A 11 -26.72 31.57 -5.15
N ILE A 12 -27.58 30.54 -5.15
CA ILE A 12 -27.18 29.15 -5.39
C ILE A 12 -26.57 28.98 -6.80
N ARG A 13 -27.21 29.54 -7.83
CA ARG A 13 -26.68 29.49 -9.21
C ARG A 13 -25.32 30.14 -9.33
N PHE A 14 -25.12 31.29 -8.69
CA PHE A 14 -23.84 31.97 -8.67
C PHE A 14 -22.75 31.14 -7.98
N ILE A 15 -23.05 30.54 -6.82
CA ILE A 15 -22.12 29.68 -6.09
C ILE A 15 -21.73 28.46 -6.95
N ILE A 16 -22.71 27.77 -7.56
CA ILE A 16 -22.45 26.62 -8.42
C ILE A 16 -21.57 27.01 -9.60
N SER A 17 -21.85 28.15 -10.24
CA SER A 17 -21.05 28.66 -11.35
C SER A 17 -19.59 28.92 -10.95
N LYS A 18 -19.35 29.53 -9.78
CA LYS A 18 -17.99 29.81 -9.30
C LYS A 18 -17.24 28.56 -8.84
N ILE A 19 -17.92 27.58 -8.25
CA ILE A 19 -17.34 26.27 -7.96
C ILE A 19 -16.92 25.59 -9.27
N ASN A 20 -17.80 25.60 -10.28
CA ASN A 20 -17.50 25.00 -11.57
C ASN A 20 -16.29 25.65 -12.25
N GLU A 21 -16.28 26.98 -12.29
CA GLU A 21 -15.18 27.77 -12.86
C GLU A 21 -13.83 27.43 -12.20
N TYR A 22 -13.79 27.42 -10.86
CA TYR A 22 -12.54 27.23 -10.13
C TYR A 22 -12.01 25.78 -10.16
N PHE A 23 -12.90 24.79 -10.03
CA PHE A 23 -12.49 23.39 -9.91
C PHE A 23 -12.45 22.64 -11.24
N TYR A 24 -13.30 22.99 -12.20
CA TYR A 24 -13.62 22.10 -13.32
C TYR A 24 -13.49 22.73 -14.71
N THR A 25 -12.99 23.97 -14.82
CA THR A 25 -12.75 24.60 -16.13
C THR A 25 -11.31 25.06 -16.30
N ASN A 26 -10.81 25.03 -17.54
CA ASN A 26 -9.53 25.62 -17.92
C ASN A 26 -9.70 26.68 -19.02
N TYR A 27 -8.66 27.45 -19.31
CA TYR A 27 -8.67 28.49 -20.33
C TYR A 27 -7.30 28.58 -21.01
N GLU A 28 -7.24 29.16 -22.20
CA GLU A 28 -5.98 29.32 -22.93
C GLU A 28 -5.00 30.17 -22.12
N GLY A 29 -3.77 29.67 -21.90
CA GLY A 29 -2.75 30.36 -21.11
C GLY A 29 -2.83 30.13 -19.60
N ILE A 30 -3.65 29.19 -19.11
CA ILE A 30 -3.71 28.83 -17.67
C ILE A 30 -2.35 28.39 -17.10
N GLY A 31 -1.53 27.77 -17.94
CA GLY A 31 -0.19 27.27 -17.62
C GLY A 31 -0.10 25.75 -17.67
N TYR A 32 1.08 25.24 -17.31
CA TYR A 32 1.41 23.82 -17.40
C TYR A 32 2.05 23.32 -16.12
N THR A 33 1.96 22.02 -15.94
CA THR A 33 2.62 21.26 -14.88
C THR A 33 3.38 20.08 -15.46
N ASN A 34 4.37 19.57 -14.73
CA ASN A 34 5.21 18.45 -15.16
C ASN A 34 4.92 17.23 -14.31
N VAL A 35 4.48 16.14 -14.94
CA VAL A 35 4.18 14.87 -14.28
C VAL A 35 4.79 13.74 -15.10
N LEU A 36 5.58 12.86 -14.46
CA LEU A 36 6.18 11.68 -15.10
C LEU A 36 7.01 11.98 -16.37
N ASP A 37 7.81 13.05 -16.32
CA ASP A 37 8.65 13.55 -17.43
C ASP A 37 7.87 14.16 -18.62
N ASP A 38 6.54 14.26 -18.51
CA ASP A 38 5.67 14.89 -19.51
C ASP A 38 5.08 16.20 -18.98
N GLN A 39 4.78 17.12 -19.91
CA GLN A 39 4.17 18.40 -19.61
C GLN A 39 2.66 18.37 -19.90
N PHE A 40 1.85 18.76 -18.92
CA PHE A 40 0.39 18.79 -19.03
C PHE A 40 -0.14 20.18 -18.75
N GLU A 41 -1.09 20.63 -19.57
CA GLU A 41 -1.87 21.84 -19.23
C GLU A 41 -2.69 21.59 -17.96
N TYR A 42 -2.72 22.58 -17.06
CA TYR A 42 -3.55 22.50 -15.86
C TYR A 42 -5.01 22.19 -16.17
N PHE A 43 -5.63 21.40 -15.29
CA PHE A 43 -7.04 21.06 -15.40
C PHE A 43 -7.96 22.22 -14.99
N SER A 44 -7.54 23.03 -14.00
CA SER A 44 -8.25 24.24 -13.56
C SER A 44 -7.39 25.09 -12.64
N GLU A 45 -7.86 26.29 -12.29
CA GLU A 45 -7.18 27.20 -11.35
C GLU A 45 -6.95 26.55 -9.99
N PHE A 46 -7.86 25.68 -9.54
CA PHE A 46 -7.64 24.88 -8.35
C PHE A 46 -6.34 24.06 -8.42
N HIS A 47 -6.04 23.43 -9.56
CA HIS A 47 -4.88 22.55 -9.66
C HIS A 47 -3.55 23.31 -9.64
N LYS A 48 -3.55 24.53 -10.21
CA LYS A 48 -2.42 25.46 -10.12
C LYS A 48 -2.21 25.94 -8.68
N PHE A 49 -3.29 26.29 -7.99
CA PHE A 49 -3.26 26.58 -6.56
C PHE A 49 -2.77 25.38 -5.75
N TRP A 50 -3.27 24.17 -6.05
CA TRP A 50 -2.97 22.96 -5.32
C TRP A 50 -1.51 22.55 -5.46
N GLU A 51 -0.94 22.57 -6.67
CA GLU A 51 0.49 22.36 -6.88
C GLU A 51 1.33 23.28 -5.97
N LYS A 52 0.97 24.56 -5.89
CA LYS A 52 1.70 25.55 -5.11
C LYS A 52 1.52 25.41 -3.59
N TYR A 53 0.31 25.14 -3.12
CA TYR A 53 -0.05 25.32 -1.71
C TYR A 53 -0.48 24.04 -0.98
N HIS A 54 -0.56 22.87 -1.63
CA HIS A 54 -0.99 21.63 -0.97
C HIS A 54 -0.20 21.31 0.31
N LYS A 55 1.11 21.58 0.35
CA LYS A 55 1.96 21.37 1.54
C LYS A 55 1.54 22.26 2.70
N GLU A 56 1.28 23.53 2.45
CA GLU A 56 0.87 24.51 3.46
C GLU A 56 -0.56 24.25 3.94
N VAL A 57 -1.47 23.92 3.01
CA VAL A 57 -2.89 23.65 3.31
C VAL A 57 -3.06 22.37 4.12
N LEU A 58 -2.35 21.30 3.74
CA LEU A 58 -2.44 20.02 4.45
C LEU A 58 -1.59 20.00 5.71
N ASN A 59 -0.44 20.67 5.71
CA ASN A 59 0.53 20.75 6.80
C ASN A 59 0.77 19.41 7.50
N PRO A 60 1.14 18.34 6.76
CA PRO A 60 1.26 17.02 7.35
C PRO A 60 2.43 16.98 8.32
N LYS A 61 2.17 16.44 9.52
CA LYS A 61 3.14 16.33 10.61
C LYS A 61 3.21 14.91 11.13
N VAL A 62 4.42 14.49 11.48
CA VAL A 62 4.65 13.29 12.28
C VAL A 62 4.37 13.63 13.75
N ASP A 63 3.45 12.90 14.37
CA ASP A 63 3.11 13.08 15.78
C ASP A 63 3.97 12.16 16.65
N GLU A 64 4.98 12.73 17.32
CA GLU A 64 5.95 11.94 18.08
C GLU A 64 5.32 11.19 19.27
N GLU A 65 4.32 11.76 19.94
CA GLU A 65 3.64 11.11 21.06
C GLU A 65 2.88 9.87 20.58
N LYS A 66 2.20 9.98 19.42
CA LYS A 66 1.56 8.84 18.78
C LYS A 66 2.58 7.83 18.25
N CYS A 67 3.71 8.27 17.70
CA CYS A 67 4.78 7.37 17.30
C CYS A 67 5.29 6.55 18.49
N GLU A 68 5.44 7.18 19.67
CA GLU A 68 5.85 6.50 20.89
C GLU A 68 4.82 5.48 21.39
N GLN A 69 3.53 5.82 21.34
CA GLN A 69 2.45 4.88 21.67
C GLN A 69 2.44 3.69 20.71
N VAL A 70 2.59 3.92 19.40
CA VAL A 70 2.67 2.84 18.41
C VAL A 70 3.93 1.98 18.60
N ALA A 71 5.07 2.58 18.92
CA ALA A 71 6.30 1.85 19.24
C ALA A 71 6.10 0.90 20.42
N GLY A 72 5.39 1.33 21.47
CA GLY A 72 4.99 0.48 22.58
C GLY A 72 4.13 -0.72 22.15
N VAL A 73 3.14 -0.50 21.28
CA VAL A 73 2.31 -1.60 20.75
C VAL A 73 3.13 -2.61 19.93
N LEU A 74 4.06 -2.14 19.10
CA LEU A 74 4.92 -3.03 18.31
C LEU A 74 5.85 -3.85 19.22
N HIS A 75 6.38 -3.23 20.27
CA HIS A 75 7.14 -3.92 21.31
C HIS A 75 6.31 -4.98 22.04
N ASP A 76 5.07 -4.68 22.43
CA ASP A 76 4.18 -5.66 23.06
C ASP A 76 3.91 -6.88 22.15
N VAL A 77 3.69 -6.63 20.85
CA VAL A 77 3.55 -7.69 19.83
C VAL A 77 4.83 -8.52 19.77
N TYR A 78 6.00 -7.88 19.73
CA TYR A 78 7.29 -8.57 19.71
C TYR A 78 7.52 -9.40 20.98
N LYS A 79 7.26 -8.86 22.17
CA LYS A 79 7.42 -9.59 23.43
C LYS A 79 6.50 -10.80 23.51
N LYS A 80 5.27 -10.68 22.98
CA LYS A 80 4.27 -11.74 23.06
C LYS A 80 4.48 -12.83 22.01
N PHE A 81 4.84 -12.46 20.78
CA PHE A 81 4.84 -13.36 19.63
C PHE A 81 6.22 -13.54 18.98
N GLY A 82 7.23 -12.83 19.47
CA GLY A 82 8.58 -12.81 18.92
C GLY A 82 8.68 -12.05 17.61
N ARG A 83 9.70 -12.42 16.83
CA ARG A 83 10.00 -11.88 15.50
C ARG A 83 8.97 -12.21 14.42
N PRO A 84 8.41 -13.45 14.32
CA PRO A 84 7.65 -13.89 13.14
C PRO A 84 6.56 -12.93 12.60
N PRO A 85 5.78 -12.18 13.41
CA PRO A 85 4.80 -11.22 12.89
C PRO A 85 5.37 -10.13 11.97
N PHE A 86 6.68 -9.87 12.02
CA PHE A 86 7.39 -8.84 11.26
C PHE A 86 8.14 -9.38 10.04
N TYR A 87 8.23 -10.71 9.88
CA TYR A 87 9.02 -11.33 8.81
C TYR A 87 8.08 -12.13 7.93
N GLU A 88 7.92 -11.70 6.68
CA GLU A 88 7.22 -12.49 5.67
C GLU A 88 8.12 -13.62 5.20
N LEU A 89 7.81 -14.85 5.61
CA LEU A 89 8.50 -16.05 5.13
C LEU A 89 7.58 -16.77 4.14
N TYR A 90 8.13 -17.12 2.98
CA TYR A 90 7.51 -17.98 1.98
C TYR A 90 8.17 -19.35 2.03
N ASP A 91 7.47 -20.40 1.59
CA ASP A 91 8.14 -21.69 1.37
C ASP A 91 9.12 -21.56 0.19
N THR A 92 10.41 -21.75 0.47
CA THR A 92 11.46 -21.67 -0.55
C THR A 92 11.72 -23.00 -1.25
N PHE A 93 10.97 -24.06 -0.94
CA PHE A 93 11.13 -25.42 -1.49
C PHE A 93 12.57 -25.96 -1.34
N SER A 94 13.26 -25.57 -0.27
CA SER A 94 14.67 -25.91 0.00
C SER A 94 15.68 -25.39 -1.05
N LEU A 95 15.29 -24.39 -1.84
CA LEU A 95 16.21 -23.69 -2.75
C LEU A 95 17.37 -23.05 -1.97
N LYS A 96 18.53 -22.99 -2.62
CA LYS A 96 19.73 -22.35 -2.08
C LYS A 96 19.60 -20.83 -2.12
N PRO A 97 20.32 -20.10 -1.24
CA PRO A 97 20.36 -18.64 -1.25
C PRO A 97 20.57 -18.01 -2.63
N GLU A 98 21.49 -18.56 -3.42
CA GLU A 98 21.85 -18.07 -4.75
C GLU A 98 20.68 -18.18 -5.75
N GLU A 99 19.93 -19.27 -5.67
CA GLU A 99 18.76 -19.56 -6.49
C GLU A 99 17.61 -18.63 -6.13
N ILE A 100 17.34 -18.48 -4.82
CA ILE A 100 16.33 -17.53 -4.30
C ILE A 100 16.66 -16.10 -4.76
N CYS A 101 17.92 -15.68 -4.65
CA CYS A 101 18.36 -14.36 -5.06
C CYS A 101 18.11 -14.12 -6.55
N THR A 102 18.49 -15.09 -7.39
CA THR A 102 18.32 -15.01 -8.84
C THR A 102 16.85 -14.88 -9.23
N ILE A 103 15.98 -15.71 -8.65
CA ILE A 103 14.53 -15.67 -8.92
C ILE A 103 13.94 -14.33 -8.48
N ARG A 104 14.27 -13.87 -7.27
CA ARG A 104 13.74 -12.62 -6.72
C ARG A 104 14.26 -11.39 -7.46
N TYR A 105 15.52 -11.38 -7.89
CA TYR A 105 16.10 -10.29 -8.66
C TYR A 105 15.33 -10.06 -9.96
N PHE A 106 15.11 -11.11 -10.74
CA PHE A 106 14.43 -11.00 -12.03
C PHE A 106 12.91 -10.88 -11.93
N SER A 107 12.28 -11.27 -10.83
CA SER A 107 10.82 -11.20 -10.66
C SER A 107 10.33 -9.94 -9.94
N ALA A 108 11.13 -9.36 -9.02
CA ALA A 108 10.69 -8.23 -8.18
C ALA A 108 10.32 -6.99 -9.01
N ASN A 109 11.09 -6.70 -10.07
CA ASN A 109 10.85 -5.60 -11.00
C ASN A 109 9.74 -5.90 -12.04
N GLN A 110 9.26 -7.14 -12.14
CA GLN A 110 8.17 -7.57 -13.03
C GLN A 110 6.81 -7.68 -12.33
N ASP A 111 6.81 -7.70 -11.00
CA ASP A 111 5.59 -7.81 -10.20
C ASP A 111 4.82 -6.48 -10.17
N PHE A 112 3.77 -6.38 -10.96
CA PHE A 112 2.94 -5.17 -11.00
C PHE A 112 1.71 -5.41 -10.14
N ARG A 113 1.49 -4.54 -9.14
CA ARG A 113 0.36 -4.60 -8.18
C ARG A 113 0.37 -5.80 -7.21
N GLY A 114 1.52 -6.47 -6.99
CA GLY A 114 1.59 -7.60 -6.07
C GLY A 114 0.81 -8.82 -6.56
N SER A 115 0.82 -9.04 -7.87
CA SER A 115 0.04 -10.09 -8.54
C SER A 115 0.78 -11.42 -8.58
N ARG A 116 2.06 -11.46 -8.22
CA ARG A 116 2.90 -12.66 -8.32
C ARG A 116 2.86 -13.46 -7.03
N ASP A 117 2.79 -14.77 -7.22
CA ASP A 117 2.98 -15.77 -6.18
C ASP A 117 4.44 -16.25 -6.27
N PHE A 118 5.25 -15.91 -5.27
CA PHE A 118 6.67 -16.27 -5.29
C PHE A 118 6.91 -17.77 -5.07
N GLU A 119 5.99 -18.47 -4.39
CA GLU A 119 6.07 -19.92 -4.22
C GLU A 119 5.91 -20.63 -5.57
N ASP A 120 5.00 -20.15 -6.43
CA ASP A 120 4.86 -20.64 -7.82
C ASP A 120 6.15 -20.40 -8.62
N LEU A 121 6.82 -19.27 -8.44
CA LEU A 121 8.08 -18.97 -9.14
C LEU A 121 9.24 -19.85 -8.65
N PHE A 122 9.34 -20.10 -7.35
CA PHE A 122 10.31 -21.03 -6.77
C PHE A 122 10.11 -22.45 -7.28
N LYS A 123 8.85 -22.90 -7.36
CA LYS A 123 8.50 -24.18 -7.94
C LYS A 123 8.91 -24.28 -9.42
N LYS A 124 8.57 -23.28 -10.24
CA LYS A 124 8.94 -23.24 -11.66
C LYS A 124 10.45 -23.29 -11.88
N TYR A 125 11.22 -22.56 -11.07
CA TYR A 125 12.68 -22.64 -11.13
C TYR A 125 13.20 -24.04 -10.79
N SER A 126 12.61 -24.69 -9.78
CA SER A 126 12.98 -26.06 -9.39
C SER A 126 12.72 -27.07 -10.52
N GLU A 127 11.74 -26.80 -11.39
CA GLU A 127 11.43 -27.60 -12.59
C GLU A 127 12.36 -27.26 -13.77
N ASP A 128 12.67 -25.98 -13.99
CA ASP A 128 13.57 -25.51 -15.05
C ASP A 128 14.34 -24.23 -14.64
N PRO A 129 15.62 -24.36 -14.21
CA PRO A 129 16.44 -23.22 -13.83
C PRO A 129 16.78 -22.26 -14.99
N SER A 130 16.73 -22.73 -16.24
CA SER A 130 17.11 -21.93 -17.42
C SER A 130 16.20 -20.74 -17.65
N ILE A 131 14.97 -20.79 -17.10
CA ILE A 131 14.00 -19.68 -17.14
C ILE A 131 14.62 -18.38 -16.62
N PHE A 132 15.51 -18.47 -15.62
CA PHE A 132 16.10 -17.31 -14.97
C PHE A 132 17.57 -17.06 -15.37
N ASP A 133 18.05 -17.70 -16.43
CA ASP A 133 19.39 -17.43 -16.96
C ASP A 133 19.44 -16.04 -17.61
N LYS A 134 20.44 -15.23 -17.21
CA LYS A 134 20.55 -13.83 -17.67
C LYS A 134 20.79 -13.72 -19.19
N SER A 135 21.45 -14.70 -19.81
CA SER A 135 21.75 -14.73 -21.24
C SER A 135 20.53 -15.17 -22.07
N GLU A 136 19.75 -16.11 -21.55
CA GLU A 136 18.45 -16.46 -22.13
C GLU A 136 17.44 -15.30 -21.99
N ILE A 137 17.38 -14.64 -20.82
CA ILE A 137 16.49 -13.48 -20.61
C ILE A 137 16.83 -12.33 -21.56
N ILE A 138 18.12 -12.03 -21.79
CA ILE A 138 18.48 -10.91 -22.67
C ILE A 138 18.14 -11.21 -24.14
N SER A 139 18.29 -12.46 -24.55
CA SER A 139 18.02 -12.91 -25.93
C SER A 139 16.52 -13.12 -26.20
N LYS A 140 15.75 -13.60 -25.22
CA LYS A 140 14.34 -13.98 -25.36
C LYS A 140 13.49 -13.52 -24.15
N PRO A 141 13.42 -12.21 -23.84
CA PRO A 141 12.71 -11.72 -22.66
C PRO A 141 11.21 -12.00 -22.71
N GLU A 142 10.58 -12.08 -23.88
CA GLU A 142 9.16 -12.38 -24.02
C GLU A 142 8.83 -13.79 -23.51
N ILE A 143 9.73 -14.75 -23.75
CA ILE A 143 9.60 -16.13 -23.24
C ILE A 143 9.73 -16.14 -21.72
N PHE A 144 10.72 -15.41 -21.18
CA PHE A 144 10.86 -15.21 -19.74
C PHE A 144 9.57 -14.66 -19.11
N LEU A 145 9.01 -13.57 -19.66
CA LEU A 145 7.78 -12.97 -19.15
C LEU A 145 6.59 -13.95 -19.25
N LYS A 146 6.49 -14.74 -20.32
CA LYS A 146 5.46 -15.79 -20.44
C LYS A 146 5.61 -16.85 -19.34
N ASN A 147 6.82 -17.27 -19.03
CA ASN A 147 7.11 -18.25 -17.97
C ASN A 147 6.77 -17.71 -16.57
N LEU A 148 6.92 -16.40 -16.36
CA LEU A 148 6.41 -15.72 -15.16
C LEU A 148 4.88 -15.69 -15.09
N GLY A 149 4.16 -16.07 -16.15
CA GLY A 149 2.70 -15.98 -16.26
C GLY A 149 2.22 -14.60 -16.71
N ILE A 150 2.99 -13.89 -17.53
CA ILE A 150 2.57 -12.66 -18.23
C ILE A 150 2.17 -13.04 -19.65
N THR A 151 0.87 -13.16 -19.89
CA THR A 151 0.35 -13.68 -21.17
C THR A 151 -0.18 -12.59 -22.12
N SER A 152 -0.51 -11.41 -21.61
CA SER A 152 -1.03 -10.27 -22.39
C SER A 152 -0.01 -9.13 -22.48
N LEU A 153 1.05 -9.34 -23.28
CA LEU A 153 2.03 -8.30 -23.57
C LEU A 153 1.51 -7.40 -24.69
N SER A 154 1.51 -6.08 -24.48
CA SER A 154 1.38 -5.12 -25.59
C SER A 154 2.71 -5.04 -26.36
N GLN A 155 2.68 -4.55 -27.61
CA GLN A 155 3.91 -4.34 -28.41
C GLN A 155 4.93 -3.40 -27.74
N SER A 156 4.52 -2.62 -26.73
CA SER A 156 5.33 -1.64 -26.00
C SER A 156 5.46 -1.95 -24.51
N ASP A 157 5.29 -3.23 -24.08
CA ASP A 157 5.36 -3.58 -22.67
C ASP A 157 6.76 -3.29 -22.09
N LYS A 158 6.81 -2.32 -21.16
CA LYS A 158 8.03 -1.86 -20.48
C LYS A 158 8.78 -2.98 -19.77
N ARG A 159 8.10 -4.08 -19.40
CA ARG A 159 8.69 -5.26 -18.75
C ARG A 159 9.77 -5.94 -19.58
N ILE A 160 9.64 -5.91 -20.91
CA ILE A 160 10.66 -6.43 -21.83
C ILE A 160 11.98 -5.68 -21.63
N LYS A 161 11.91 -4.34 -21.60
CA LYS A 161 13.07 -3.48 -21.33
C LYS A 161 13.64 -3.74 -19.93
N TYR A 162 12.78 -3.91 -18.93
CA TYR A 162 13.17 -4.17 -17.54
C TYR A 162 13.98 -5.47 -17.42
N ALA A 163 13.51 -6.55 -18.04
CA ALA A 163 14.20 -7.84 -18.04
C ALA A 163 15.58 -7.73 -18.70
N LYS A 164 15.66 -7.16 -19.92
CA LYS A 164 16.95 -6.97 -20.61
C LYS A 164 17.94 -6.13 -19.82
N LYS A 165 17.50 -4.99 -19.25
CA LYS A 165 18.38 -4.08 -18.49
C LYS A 165 18.82 -4.66 -17.14
N ALA A 166 17.99 -5.48 -16.51
CA ALA A 166 18.38 -6.23 -15.32
C ALA A 166 19.41 -7.33 -15.65
N SER A 167 19.29 -8.03 -16.79
CA SER A 167 20.33 -8.97 -17.22
C SER A 167 21.65 -8.27 -17.56
N GLN A 168 21.58 -7.14 -18.27
CA GLN A 168 22.76 -6.43 -18.76
C GLN A 168 23.68 -5.97 -17.63
N ILE A 169 23.15 -5.46 -16.51
CA ILE A 169 23.98 -5.02 -15.38
C ILE A 169 24.78 -6.19 -14.77
N LEU A 170 24.21 -7.40 -14.73
CA LEU A 170 24.92 -8.59 -14.25
C LEU A 170 26.02 -9.02 -15.24
N ILE A 171 25.70 -9.01 -16.54
CA ILE A 171 26.64 -9.38 -17.62
C ILE A 171 27.82 -8.39 -17.68
N ASP A 172 27.54 -7.09 -17.68
CA ASP A 172 28.56 -6.04 -17.80
C ASP A 172 29.56 -6.07 -16.65
N ASN A 173 29.07 -6.35 -15.44
CA ASN A 173 29.92 -6.44 -14.25
C ASN A 173 30.48 -7.86 -14.02
N LYS A 174 30.14 -8.83 -14.87
CA LYS A 174 30.57 -10.24 -14.79
C LYS A 174 30.25 -10.88 -13.43
N ILE A 175 29.04 -10.64 -12.94
CA ILE A 175 28.54 -11.14 -11.66
C ILE A 175 27.23 -11.90 -11.83
N GLU A 176 26.85 -12.70 -10.83
CA GLU A 176 25.50 -13.22 -10.65
C GLU A 176 24.67 -12.30 -9.75
N ALA A 177 23.35 -12.52 -9.70
CA ALA A 177 22.46 -11.76 -8.84
C ALA A 177 22.84 -11.87 -7.36
N TYR A 178 23.33 -13.03 -6.93
CA TYR A 178 23.77 -13.26 -5.55
C TYR A 178 24.97 -12.39 -5.14
N ASP A 179 25.90 -12.16 -6.07
CA ASP A 179 27.14 -11.39 -5.84
C ASP A 179 26.90 -9.88 -5.73
N LEU A 180 25.68 -9.39 -6.03
CA LEU A 180 25.35 -7.96 -6.06
C LEU A 180 25.69 -7.23 -4.75
N LEU A 181 25.45 -7.88 -3.61
CA LEU A 181 25.74 -7.29 -2.30
C LEU A 181 27.24 -7.20 -2.04
N ASP A 182 27.99 -8.26 -2.36
CA ASP A 182 29.45 -8.31 -2.22
C ASP A 182 30.12 -7.30 -3.16
N PHE A 183 29.63 -7.20 -4.41
CA PHE A 183 30.04 -6.18 -5.37
C PHE A 183 29.84 -4.75 -4.86
N CYS A 184 28.93 -4.56 -3.91
CA CYS A 184 28.63 -3.29 -3.25
C CYS A 184 29.26 -3.18 -1.84
N ASP A 185 30.39 -3.85 -1.58
CA ASP A 185 31.13 -3.82 -0.31
C ASP A 185 30.30 -4.26 0.91
N ASN A 186 29.34 -5.17 0.69
CA ASN A 186 28.35 -5.58 1.68
C ASN A 186 27.50 -4.41 2.24
N ASP A 187 27.26 -3.38 1.42
CA ASP A 187 26.51 -2.17 1.80
C ASP A 187 25.18 -2.06 1.04
N ILE A 188 24.09 -2.13 1.78
CA ILE A 188 22.72 -2.06 1.27
C ILE A 188 22.45 -0.74 0.55
N LEU A 189 22.99 0.38 1.03
CA LEU A 189 22.76 1.68 0.39
C LEU A 189 23.47 1.79 -0.95
N LYS A 190 24.69 1.25 -1.06
CA LYS A 190 25.41 1.19 -2.33
C LYS A 190 24.63 0.36 -3.35
N LEU A 191 24.17 -0.82 -2.95
CA LEU A 191 23.36 -1.69 -3.82
C LEU A 191 22.02 -1.04 -4.19
N ARG A 192 21.34 -0.41 -3.23
CA ARG A 192 20.10 0.33 -3.47
C ARG A 192 20.30 1.40 -4.55
N ASN A 193 21.35 2.21 -4.42
CA ASN A 193 21.67 3.27 -5.38
C ASN A 193 22.02 2.68 -6.74
N LEU A 194 22.83 1.61 -6.80
CA LEU A 194 23.16 0.91 -8.05
C LEU A 194 21.90 0.49 -8.81
N LEU A 195 20.94 -0.16 -8.12
CA LEU A 195 19.71 -0.66 -8.73
C LEU A 195 18.80 0.48 -9.21
N ILE A 196 18.62 1.53 -8.39
CA ILE A 196 17.78 2.68 -8.74
C ILE A 196 18.37 3.51 -9.89
N SER A 197 19.69 3.67 -9.92
CA SER A 197 20.39 4.40 -10.97
C SER A 197 20.41 3.66 -12.31
N ASN A 198 20.18 2.34 -12.32
CA ASN A 198 20.05 1.55 -13.55
C ASN A 198 18.70 1.81 -14.25
N LYS A 199 18.60 2.97 -14.92
CA LYS A 199 17.39 3.43 -15.59
C LYS A 199 16.85 2.41 -16.59
N GLY A 200 15.57 2.09 -16.45
CA GLY A 200 14.88 1.15 -17.32
C GLY A 200 15.04 -0.32 -16.95
N SER A 201 15.62 -0.63 -15.78
CA SER A 201 15.58 -1.98 -15.18
C SER A 201 14.30 -2.28 -14.40
N GLY A 202 13.45 -1.28 -14.17
CA GLY A 202 12.23 -1.41 -13.37
C GLY A 202 12.44 -1.36 -11.85
N PHE A 203 13.69 -1.26 -11.39
CA PHE A 203 14.02 -1.03 -9.98
C PHE A 203 13.84 0.44 -9.60
N GLY A 204 12.61 0.84 -9.27
CA GLY A 204 12.35 2.10 -8.54
C GLY A 204 12.58 1.94 -7.03
N ASN A 205 12.45 3.02 -6.25
CA ASN A 205 12.61 3.02 -4.79
C ASN A 205 11.90 1.83 -4.12
N LYS A 206 10.57 1.75 -4.27
CA LYS A 206 9.74 0.70 -3.64
C LYS A 206 10.16 -0.72 -4.01
N LYS A 207 10.42 -0.98 -5.30
CA LYS A 207 10.78 -2.34 -5.77
C LYS A 207 12.16 -2.76 -5.32
N THR A 208 13.08 -1.80 -5.28
CA THR A 208 14.42 -2.01 -4.74
C THR A 208 14.36 -2.32 -3.26
N ASP A 209 13.66 -1.49 -2.48
CA ASP A 209 13.54 -1.66 -1.02
C ASP A 209 12.89 -3.01 -0.65
N MET A 210 11.85 -3.42 -1.39
CA MET A 210 11.24 -4.75 -1.24
C MET A 210 12.22 -5.88 -1.56
N PHE A 211 12.97 -5.79 -2.66
CA PHE A 211 13.95 -6.81 -3.04
C PHE A 211 15.04 -6.95 -1.97
N LEU A 212 15.63 -5.84 -1.54
CA LEU A 212 16.71 -5.82 -0.55
C LEU A 212 16.26 -6.38 0.80
N ARG A 213 15.07 -5.99 1.26
CA ARG A 213 14.47 -6.54 2.48
C ARG A 213 14.28 -8.05 2.35
N ASP A 214 13.69 -8.52 1.25
CA ASP A 214 13.35 -9.93 1.09
C ASP A 214 14.61 -10.81 1.07
N MET A 215 15.73 -10.35 0.51
CA MET A 215 17.02 -11.07 0.58
C MET A 215 17.52 -11.28 2.01
N ILE A 216 17.28 -10.32 2.89
CA ILE A 216 17.70 -10.43 4.30
C ILE A 216 16.70 -11.30 5.07
N VAL A 217 15.39 -11.09 4.87
CA VAL A 217 14.33 -11.85 5.52
C VAL A 217 14.40 -13.34 5.16
N LEU A 218 14.72 -13.66 3.91
CA LEU A 218 14.89 -15.04 3.44
C LEU A 218 16.26 -15.64 3.80
N GLY A 219 17.12 -14.90 4.52
CA GLY A 219 18.42 -15.37 4.96
C GLY A 219 19.46 -15.54 3.84
N VAL A 220 19.19 -14.98 2.66
CA VAL A 220 20.10 -14.99 1.51
C VAL A 220 21.35 -14.18 1.83
N TRP A 221 21.15 -12.95 2.31
CA TRP A 221 22.24 -12.07 2.73
C TRP A 221 22.25 -11.91 4.24
N LYS A 222 23.42 -12.13 4.85
CA LYS A 222 23.58 -12.15 6.30
C LYS A 222 24.36 -10.93 6.76
N ASN A 223 23.81 -10.22 7.75
CA ASN A 223 24.45 -9.08 8.44
C ASN A 223 25.01 -7.98 7.51
N PRO A 224 24.25 -7.49 6.52
CA PRO A 224 24.78 -6.44 5.64
C PRO A 224 24.83 -5.09 6.36
N LYS A 225 25.73 -4.22 5.91
CA LYS A 225 25.84 -2.85 6.44
C LYS A 225 24.63 -2.02 6.01
N ASN A 226 24.23 -1.08 6.87
CA ASN A 226 23.21 -0.06 6.59
C ASN A 226 21.80 -0.62 6.31
N PHE A 227 21.46 -1.82 6.80
CA PHE A 227 20.11 -2.37 6.63
C PHE A 227 19.02 -1.49 7.28
N ASP A 228 19.35 -0.81 8.39
CA ASP A 228 18.50 0.15 9.10
C ASP A 228 18.14 1.40 8.27
N LYS A 229 18.79 1.59 7.12
CA LYS A 229 18.56 2.70 6.21
C LYS A 229 17.43 2.45 5.20
N ILE A 230 16.87 1.24 5.15
CA ILE A 230 15.67 0.96 4.35
C ILE A 230 14.41 1.31 5.15
N ASP A 231 13.58 2.18 4.61
CA ASP A 231 12.31 2.59 5.22
C ASP A 231 11.18 1.58 5.02
N VAL A 232 10.11 1.75 5.81
CA VAL A 232 8.83 1.09 5.53
C VAL A 232 8.34 1.52 4.17
N ALA A 233 8.12 0.55 3.28
CA ALA A 233 7.57 0.81 1.96
C ALA A 233 6.18 1.46 2.10
N SER A 234 6.04 2.66 1.54
CA SER A 234 4.75 3.32 1.55
C SER A 234 3.78 2.65 0.57
N ASP A 235 2.57 2.39 1.07
CA ASP A 235 1.49 1.71 0.38
C ASP A 235 0.15 2.22 0.93
N ILE A 236 -0.92 2.05 0.16
CA ILE A 236 -2.28 2.41 0.58
C ILE A 236 -2.62 1.82 1.96
N ASN A 237 -2.15 0.61 2.28
CA ASN A 237 -2.42 0.01 3.58
C ASN A 237 -1.54 0.56 4.70
N THR A 238 -0.26 0.86 4.47
CA THR A 238 0.62 1.43 5.51
C THR A 238 0.24 2.88 5.82
N VAL A 239 -0.07 3.68 4.79
CA VAL A 239 -0.59 5.05 4.95
C VAL A 239 -1.92 5.05 5.71
N LYS A 240 -2.83 4.13 5.38
CA LYS A 240 -4.12 3.99 6.08
C LYS A 240 -3.95 3.75 7.58
N VAL A 241 -3.01 2.89 7.95
CA VAL A 241 -2.72 2.61 9.37
C VAL A 241 -2.04 3.82 10.02
N ALA A 242 -1.14 4.50 9.31
CA ALA A 242 -0.47 5.69 9.82
C ALA A 242 -1.46 6.83 10.14
N LEU A 243 -2.38 7.13 9.22
CA LEU A 243 -3.43 8.13 9.42
C LEU A 243 -4.39 7.76 10.56
N ARG A 244 -4.81 6.49 10.66
CA ARG A 244 -5.80 6.05 11.67
C ARG A 244 -5.21 5.89 13.07
N SER A 245 -3.93 5.56 13.17
CA SER A 245 -3.20 5.56 14.45
C SER A 245 -2.86 6.98 14.91
N GLY A 246 -2.85 7.94 13.97
CA GLY A 246 -2.56 9.34 14.25
C GLY A 246 -1.07 9.65 14.32
N ILE A 247 -0.20 8.74 13.88
CA ILE A 247 1.24 9.04 13.73
C ILE A 247 1.48 10.05 12.61
N ILE A 248 0.53 10.19 11.68
CA ILE A 248 0.44 11.29 10.73
C ILE A 248 -0.81 12.10 11.08
N LYS A 249 -0.65 13.42 11.17
CA LYS A 249 -1.75 14.38 11.28
C LYS A 249 -1.65 15.42 10.18
N THR A 250 -2.79 15.94 9.77
CA THR A 250 -2.93 17.05 8.82
C THR A 250 -3.86 18.08 9.44
N ASP A 251 -3.69 19.35 9.06
CA ASP A 251 -4.52 20.45 9.60
C ASP A 251 -5.97 20.35 9.08
N ILE A 252 -6.19 19.72 7.92
CA ILE A 252 -7.50 19.36 7.39
C ILE A 252 -7.53 17.89 6.96
N ALA A 253 -8.73 17.32 6.81
CA ALA A 253 -8.86 16.01 6.17
C ALA A 253 -8.35 16.04 4.72
N LEU A 254 -7.72 14.95 4.29
CA LEU A 254 -7.25 14.80 2.92
C LEU A 254 -8.40 15.00 1.94
N ILE A 255 -8.14 15.75 0.87
CA ILE A 255 -9.15 16.01 -0.15
C ILE A 255 -9.35 14.78 -1.04
N SER A 256 -10.50 14.72 -1.70
CA SER A 256 -10.81 13.66 -2.66
C SER A 256 -9.74 13.58 -3.73
N SER A 257 -9.35 12.36 -4.12
CA SER A 257 -8.37 12.15 -5.19
C SER A 257 -8.81 12.77 -6.52
N PHE A 258 -10.11 12.99 -6.74
CA PHE A 258 -10.63 13.74 -7.88
C PHE A 258 -10.12 15.18 -8.00
N LEU A 259 -9.69 15.77 -6.89
CA LEU A 259 -9.06 17.08 -6.85
C LEU A 259 -7.52 16.98 -6.94
N ASP A 260 -6.94 15.82 -6.63
CA ASP A 260 -5.50 15.59 -6.66
C ASP A 260 -5.09 14.78 -7.91
N VAL A 261 -5.59 15.17 -9.09
CA VAL A 261 -5.36 14.41 -10.35
C VAL A 261 -3.88 14.30 -10.74
N PHE A 262 -3.07 15.26 -10.30
CA PHE A 262 -1.62 15.29 -10.49
C PHE A 262 -0.83 14.65 -9.34
N CYS A 263 -1.52 14.05 -8.35
CA CYS A 263 -0.94 13.26 -7.26
C CYS A 263 0.00 14.04 -6.30
N TYR A 264 -0.21 15.34 -6.12
CA TYR A 264 0.58 16.16 -5.19
C TYR A 264 0.39 15.78 -3.73
N GLN A 265 -0.87 15.66 -3.30
CA GLN A 265 -1.20 15.16 -1.97
C GLN A 265 -0.75 13.72 -1.80
N TYR A 266 -0.95 12.88 -2.83
CA TYR A 266 -0.48 11.50 -2.79
C TYR A 266 1.02 11.43 -2.51
N GLY A 267 1.85 12.13 -3.29
CA GLY A 267 3.30 12.13 -3.13
C GLY A 267 3.74 12.67 -1.76
N LEU A 268 3.12 13.76 -1.30
CA LEU A 268 3.41 14.35 0.01
C LEU A 268 3.10 13.37 1.17
N ILE A 269 1.93 12.73 1.14
CA ILE A 269 1.53 11.80 2.21
C ILE A 269 2.36 10.50 2.15
N ASP A 270 2.78 10.08 0.96
CA ASP A 270 3.69 8.94 0.77
C ASP A 270 5.03 9.16 1.48
N GLU A 271 5.64 10.33 1.28
CA GLU A 271 6.90 10.75 1.93
C GLU A 271 6.75 10.83 3.45
N ILE A 272 5.72 11.53 3.93
CA ILE A 272 5.49 11.70 5.38
C ILE A 272 5.19 10.36 6.05
N SER A 273 4.54 9.42 5.35
CA SER A 273 4.29 8.08 5.87
C SER A 273 5.58 7.30 6.11
N ALA A 274 6.53 7.33 5.19
CA ALA A 274 7.83 6.70 5.39
C ALA A 274 8.56 7.30 6.62
N LEU A 275 8.55 8.64 6.74
CA LEU A 275 9.16 9.34 7.88
C LEU A 275 8.48 8.98 9.22
N ALA A 276 7.15 8.91 9.26
CA ALA A 276 6.41 8.56 10.46
C ALA A 276 6.75 7.15 10.97
N TRP A 277 6.81 6.17 10.06
CA TRP A 277 7.17 4.80 10.42
C TRP A 277 8.64 4.65 10.80
N ARG A 278 9.57 5.38 10.15
CA ARG A 278 10.96 5.49 10.60
C ARG A 278 11.03 6.00 12.03
N LYS A 279 10.29 7.08 12.34
CA LYS A 279 10.26 7.65 13.69
C LYS A 279 9.73 6.66 14.73
N VAL A 280 8.70 5.88 14.40
CA VAL A 280 8.21 4.78 15.26
C VAL A 280 9.35 3.78 15.55
N TRP A 281 10.04 3.32 14.51
CA TRP A 281 11.14 2.37 14.66
C TRP A 281 12.31 2.94 15.48
N GLU A 282 12.71 4.19 15.24
CA GLU A 282 13.78 4.86 16.00
C GLU A 282 13.43 4.96 17.49
N ILE A 283 12.18 5.30 17.82
CA ILE A 283 11.71 5.33 19.20
C ILE A 283 11.71 3.91 19.81
N TRP A 284 11.22 2.92 19.07
CA TRP A 284 11.23 1.52 19.51
C TRP A 284 12.66 1.06 19.79
N ASN A 285 13.57 1.20 18.83
CA ASN A 285 14.96 0.78 18.95
C ASN A 285 15.67 1.49 20.12
N ARG A 286 15.43 2.79 20.30
CA ARG A 286 16.01 3.55 21.42
C ARG A 286 15.48 3.09 22.78
N LYS A 287 14.17 2.81 22.91
CA LYS A 287 13.55 2.40 24.18
C LYS A 287 13.84 0.95 24.55
N TYR A 288 13.89 0.08 23.55
CA TYR A 288 13.99 -1.37 23.70
C TYR A 288 15.07 -1.94 22.77
N PRO A 289 16.36 -1.62 22.99
CA PRO A 289 17.45 -1.92 22.04
C PRO A 289 17.70 -3.41 21.80
N THR A 290 17.26 -4.29 22.71
CA THR A 290 17.41 -5.76 22.61
C THR A 290 16.11 -6.48 22.25
N GLU A 291 14.97 -5.78 22.23
CA GLU A 291 13.64 -6.34 22.00
C GLU A 291 12.97 -5.59 20.84
N ASN A 292 13.65 -5.56 19.69
CA ASN A 292 13.20 -4.89 18.48
C ASN A 292 13.59 -5.67 17.20
N ILE A 293 13.30 -5.08 16.06
CA ILE A 293 13.68 -5.55 14.73
C ILE A 293 14.78 -4.67 14.15
N GLU A 294 15.63 -5.24 13.31
CA GLU A 294 16.90 -4.62 12.89
C GLU A 294 16.75 -3.43 11.95
N SER A 295 15.59 -3.28 11.30
CA SER A 295 15.36 -2.24 10.31
C SER A 295 13.89 -1.81 10.28
N PRO A 296 13.59 -0.52 10.01
CA PRO A 296 12.22 -0.06 9.90
C PRO A 296 11.44 -0.80 8.82
N CYS A 297 12.06 -1.20 7.69
CA CYS A 297 11.37 -1.87 6.59
C CYS A 297 10.68 -3.18 6.97
N LEU A 298 11.08 -3.81 8.09
CA LEU A 298 10.46 -5.03 8.62
C LEU A 298 9.11 -4.78 9.30
N ILE A 299 8.82 -3.53 9.69
CA ILE A 299 7.47 -3.15 10.16
C ILE A 299 6.44 -3.30 9.03
N ASP A 300 6.86 -3.17 7.76
CA ASP A 300 5.98 -3.16 6.59
C ASP A 300 5.08 -4.39 6.56
N TYR A 301 5.62 -5.60 6.70
CA TYR A 301 4.79 -6.82 6.61
C TYR A 301 3.64 -6.80 7.63
N PHE A 302 3.96 -6.54 8.90
CA PHE A 302 2.95 -6.49 9.95
C PHE A 302 1.89 -5.41 9.67
N VAL A 303 2.33 -4.20 9.34
CA VAL A 303 1.43 -3.05 9.15
C VAL A 303 0.63 -3.16 7.85
N TYR A 304 1.26 -3.50 6.73
CA TYR A 304 0.59 -3.68 5.44
C TYR A 304 -0.34 -4.89 5.45
N ARG A 305 0.19 -6.08 5.78
CA ARG A 305 -0.51 -7.35 5.56
C ARG A 305 -1.45 -7.68 6.70
N VAL A 306 -0.97 -7.66 7.94
CA VAL A 306 -1.76 -8.09 9.09
C VAL A 306 -2.76 -7.00 9.47
N ILE A 307 -2.26 -5.82 9.82
CA ILE A 307 -3.11 -4.72 10.29
C ILE A 307 -3.90 -4.12 9.13
N GLY A 308 -3.23 -3.59 8.12
CA GLY A 308 -3.83 -2.82 7.05
C GLY A 308 -4.80 -3.62 6.20
N LYS A 309 -4.37 -4.76 5.65
CA LYS A 309 -5.17 -5.54 4.71
C LYS A 309 -6.24 -6.42 5.38
N ASN A 310 -5.97 -6.95 6.58
CA ASN A 310 -6.85 -7.91 7.24
C ASN A 310 -7.67 -7.32 8.39
N PHE A 311 -7.04 -6.64 9.35
CA PHE A 311 -7.77 -6.15 10.54
C PHE A 311 -8.44 -4.79 10.32
N CYS A 312 -7.81 -3.90 9.54
CA CYS A 312 -8.25 -2.54 9.29
C CYS A 312 -9.18 -2.46 8.05
N LYS A 313 -10.14 -3.38 7.98
CA LYS A 313 -11.09 -3.57 6.88
C LYS A 313 -12.50 -3.78 7.43
N GLU A 314 -13.51 -3.30 6.71
CA GLU A 314 -14.92 -3.44 7.12
C GLU A 314 -15.46 -4.86 6.85
N THR A 315 -15.05 -5.79 7.69
CA THR A 315 -15.36 -7.23 7.57
C THR A 315 -16.38 -7.70 8.60
N LEU A 316 -16.55 -6.99 9.72
CA LEU A 316 -17.63 -7.26 10.66
C LEU A 316 -18.94 -6.79 10.03
N CYS A 317 -19.82 -7.73 9.74
CA CYS A 317 -21.08 -7.49 9.05
C CYS A 317 -22.24 -7.69 10.03
N ILE A 318 -23.09 -6.68 10.16
CA ILE A 318 -24.36 -6.78 10.90
C ILE A 318 -25.42 -7.28 9.92
N PHE A 319 -26.08 -8.38 10.28
CA PHE A 319 -27.12 -9.03 9.50
C PHE A 319 -28.48 -8.89 10.15
N LYS A 320 -29.51 -8.69 9.32
CA LYS A 320 -30.91 -8.78 9.74
C LYS A 320 -31.59 -9.95 9.04
N CYS A 321 -32.35 -10.73 9.80
CA CYS A 321 -33.15 -11.82 9.25
C CYS A 321 -34.31 -11.27 8.40
N GLU A 322 -34.72 -12.00 7.36
CA GLU A 322 -35.88 -11.63 6.52
C GLU A 322 -37.17 -11.46 7.32
N THR A 323 -37.33 -12.24 8.39
CA THR A 323 -38.46 -12.12 9.33
C THR A 323 -38.41 -10.85 10.18
N LYS A 324 -37.30 -10.09 10.10
CA LYS A 324 -36.97 -8.89 10.89
C LYS A 324 -36.90 -9.09 12.40
N LYS A 325 -36.99 -10.33 12.90
CA LYS A 325 -36.96 -10.66 14.34
C LYS A 325 -35.56 -10.80 14.94
N HIS A 326 -34.54 -11.02 14.11
CA HIS A 326 -33.18 -11.28 14.58
C HIS A 326 -32.17 -10.36 13.91
N GLU A 327 -31.24 -9.88 14.73
CA GLU A 327 -30.02 -9.20 14.32
C GLU A 327 -28.82 -9.99 14.87
N PHE A 328 -27.79 -10.19 14.07
CA PHE A 328 -26.57 -10.87 14.49
C PHE A 328 -25.36 -10.40 13.68
N LYS A 329 -24.16 -10.62 14.21
CA LYS A 329 -22.91 -10.26 13.54
C LYS A 329 -22.22 -11.48 12.95
N TRP A 330 -21.50 -11.26 11.85
CA TRP A 330 -20.74 -12.32 11.19
C TRP A 330 -19.45 -11.78 10.57
N HIS A 331 -18.43 -12.64 10.49
CA HIS A 331 -17.08 -12.29 10.03
C HIS A 331 -16.94 -12.05 8.52
N SER A 332 -18.04 -12.15 7.76
CA SER A 332 -18.04 -12.02 6.30
C SER A 332 -19.41 -11.69 5.74
N ALA A 333 -19.44 -10.84 4.71
CA ALA A 333 -20.63 -10.52 3.94
C ALA A 333 -21.14 -11.69 3.08
N LYS A 334 -20.43 -12.83 3.04
CA LYS A 334 -20.83 -14.02 2.29
C LYS A 334 -21.92 -14.85 2.97
N ASN A 335 -22.20 -14.63 4.25
CA ASN A 335 -23.30 -15.31 4.93
C ASN A 335 -24.64 -14.97 4.24
N ARG A 336 -25.51 -15.97 4.11
CA ARG A 336 -26.85 -15.84 3.49
C ARG A 336 -27.97 -16.31 4.41
N THR A 337 -27.64 -17.02 5.49
CA THR A 337 -28.61 -17.67 6.37
C THR A 337 -28.61 -16.99 7.73
N CYS A 338 -29.79 -16.82 8.32
CA CYS A 338 -29.91 -16.35 9.69
C CYS A 338 -29.39 -17.41 10.66
N GLN A 339 -28.26 -17.13 11.30
CA GLN A 339 -27.59 -18.09 12.19
C GLN A 339 -28.39 -18.37 13.47
N ILE A 340 -29.25 -17.43 13.89
CA ILE A 340 -30.16 -17.61 15.03
C ILE A 340 -31.33 -18.53 14.66
N CYS A 341 -32.00 -18.29 13.53
CA CYS A 341 -33.06 -19.19 13.05
C CYS A 341 -32.52 -20.60 12.77
N TYR A 342 -31.34 -20.69 12.16
CA TYR A 342 -30.73 -21.96 11.80
C TYR A 342 -30.43 -22.83 13.04
N LYS A 343 -29.95 -22.23 14.13
CA LYS A 343 -29.81 -22.91 15.43
C LYS A 343 -31.15 -23.46 15.96
N ASN A 344 -32.26 -22.80 15.67
CA ASN A 344 -33.62 -23.25 15.99
C ASN A 344 -34.22 -24.18 14.93
N LYS A 345 -33.40 -24.77 14.05
CA LYS A 345 -33.82 -25.67 12.97
C LYS A 345 -34.76 -25.04 11.92
N VAL A 346 -34.81 -23.71 11.84
CA VAL A 346 -35.58 -22.98 10.83
C VAL A 346 -34.64 -22.26 9.88
N ARG A 347 -34.80 -22.48 8.58
CA ARG A 347 -33.95 -21.83 7.57
C ARG A 347 -34.62 -20.55 7.09
N ASN A 348 -34.09 -19.42 7.57
CA ASN A 348 -34.46 -18.09 7.06
C ASN A 348 -33.24 -17.42 6.44
N SER A 349 -33.48 -16.57 5.44
CA SER A 349 -32.41 -15.75 4.84
C SER A 349 -32.01 -14.59 5.76
N ALA A 350 -30.80 -14.06 5.52
CA ALA A 350 -30.27 -12.89 6.21
C ALA A 350 -29.59 -11.95 5.22
N ILE A 351 -29.81 -10.65 5.40
CA ILE A 351 -29.25 -9.58 4.59
C ILE A 351 -28.27 -8.74 5.41
N VAL A 352 -27.20 -8.26 4.77
CA VAL A 352 -26.25 -7.34 5.40
C VAL A 352 -26.90 -5.97 5.50
N VAL A 353 -26.95 -5.42 6.72
CA VAL A 353 -27.44 -4.06 6.99
C VAL A 353 -26.28 -3.07 7.04
N LYS A 354 -25.18 -3.45 7.68
CA LYS A 354 -24.03 -2.58 7.90
C LYS A 354 -22.73 -3.38 7.90
N LYS A 355 -21.66 -2.76 7.43
CA LYS A 355 -20.28 -3.24 7.60
C LYS A 355 -19.51 -2.24 8.45
N MET A 356 -18.61 -2.72 9.28
CA MET A 356 -17.78 -1.88 10.12
C MET A 356 -16.42 -2.53 10.39
N LEU A 357 -15.47 -1.72 10.85
CA LEU A 357 -14.18 -2.25 11.32
C LEU A 357 -14.43 -3.11 12.58
N PRO A 358 -13.76 -4.27 12.71
CA PRO A 358 -13.88 -5.11 13.89
C PRO A 358 -13.63 -4.36 15.20
N CYS A 359 -12.61 -3.51 15.24
CA CYS A 359 -12.24 -2.76 16.43
C CYS A 359 -13.24 -1.66 16.85
N MET A 360 -14.26 -1.37 16.04
CA MET A 360 -15.31 -0.41 16.40
C MET A 360 -16.47 -1.03 17.19
N ASP A 361 -16.41 -2.34 17.48
CA ASP A 361 -17.50 -3.09 18.11
C ASP A 361 -16.94 -4.10 19.14
N GLU A 362 -17.67 -4.35 20.22
CA GLU A 362 -17.27 -5.32 21.25
C GLU A 362 -17.19 -6.77 20.73
N GLU A 363 -18.00 -7.10 19.72
CA GLU A 363 -17.99 -8.41 19.04
C GLU A 363 -17.02 -8.46 17.85
N GLY A 364 -16.09 -7.50 17.77
CA GLY A 364 -15.02 -7.49 16.78
C GLY A 364 -14.18 -8.77 16.74
N TYR A 365 -14.05 -9.46 17.89
CA TYR A 365 -13.32 -10.72 18.02
C TYR A 365 -13.82 -11.81 17.05
N ILE A 366 -15.11 -11.79 16.67
CA ILE A 366 -15.70 -12.73 15.69
C ILE A 366 -14.92 -12.72 14.37
N VAL A 367 -14.39 -11.56 13.96
CA VAL A 367 -13.56 -11.44 12.76
C VAL A 367 -12.12 -11.81 13.07
N ILE A 368 -11.56 -11.30 14.17
CA ILE A 368 -10.13 -11.44 14.47
C ILE A 368 -9.77 -12.92 14.67
N GLU A 369 -10.57 -13.65 15.46
CA GLU A 369 -10.38 -15.08 15.72
C GLU A 369 -10.59 -15.96 14.47
N LYS A 370 -11.21 -15.44 13.40
CA LYS A 370 -11.36 -16.15 12.12
C LYS A 370 -10.28 -15.79 11.11
N SER A 371 -9.34 -14.92 11.47
CA SER A 371 -8.23 -14.56 10.60
C SER A 371 -7.20 -15.68 10.52
N ASN A 372 -6.61 -15.90 9.35
CA ASN A 372 -5.51 -16.85 9.17
C ASN A 372 -4.30 -16.52 10.08
N PHE A 373 -4.14 -15.26 10.50
CA PHE A 373 -3.08 -14.88 11.44
C PHE A 373 -3.31 -15.37 12.87
N VAL A 374 -4.54 -15.76 13.21
CA VAL A 374 -4.94 -16.14 14.58
C VAL A 374 -5.32 -17.61 14.67
N SER A 375 -6.00 -18.16 13.66
CA SER A 375 -6.60 -19.50 13.73
C SER A 375 -6.01 -20.54 12.79
N SER A 376 -4.97 -20.22 12.03
CA SER A 376 -4.28 -21.22 11.19
C SER A 376 -3.32 -22.07 12.03
N SER A 377 -2.89 -23.22 11.50
CA SER A 377 -1.90 -24.09 12.16
C SER A 377 -0.56 -23.38 12.41
N ASN A 378 -0.22 -22.40 11.57
CA ASN A 378 1.00 -21.58 11.67
C ASN A 378 0.64 -20.12 12.00
N ALA A 379 -0.36 -19.90 12.88
CA ALA A 379 -0.82 -18.58 13.26
C ALA A 379 0.33 -17.73 13.84
N LEU A 380 0.50 -16.52 13.29
CA LEU A 380 1.50 -15.55 13.78
C LEU A 380 1.08 -14.87 15.09
N LEU A 381 -0.22 -14.83 15.36
CA LEU A 381 -0.83 -14.10 16.47
C LEU A 381 -1.91 -14.96 17.15
N PRO A 382 -1.54 -16.14 17.69
CA PRO A 382 -2.50 -17.02 18.36
C PRO A 382 -3.22 -16.29 19.50
N ASP A 383 -4.48 -16.65 19.71
CA ASP A 383 -5.35 -16.15 20.78
C ASP A 383 -5.59 -14.63 20.80
N LEU A 384 -5.30 -13.94 19.69
CA LEU A 384 -5.59 -12.52 19.57
C LEU A 384 -7.10 -12.28 19.36
N LYS A 385 -7.68 -11.39 20.16
CA LYS A 385 -9.12 -11.03 20.08
C LYS A 385 -9.40 -9.65 19.51
N GLU A 386 -8.41 -8.77 19.52
CA GLU A 386 -8.55 -7.39 19.04
C GLU A 386 -7.33 -6.95 18.23
N CYS A 387 -7.51 -5.98 17.34
CA CYS A 387 -6.40 -5.35 16.64
C CYS A 387 -5.42 -4.72 17.66
N PRO A 388 -4.10 -5.01 17.61
CA PRO A 388 -3.15 -4.47 18.57
C PRO A 388 -3.13 -2.94 18.62
N PHE A 389 -3.46 -2.30 17.49
CA PHE A 389 -3.46 -0.84 17.37
C PHE A 389 -4.74 -0.19 17.92
N ALA A 390 -5.74 -0.96 18.34
CA ALA A 390 -7.00 -0.41 18.86
C ALA A 390 -6.78 0.51 20.07
N VAL A 391 -5.77 0.21 20.90
CA VAL A 391 -5.42 1.02 22.08
C VAL A 391 -4.92 2.42 21.72
N VAL A 392 -4.26 2.58 20.57
CA VAL A 392 -3.73 3.88 20.10
C VAL A 392 -4.75 4.62 19.24
N CYS A 393 -5.40 3.89 18.31
CA CYS A 393 -6.42 4.44 17.41
C CYS A 393 -7.69 4.87 18.16
N LYS A 394 -8.02 4.19 19.27
CA LYS A 394 -9.25 4.38 20.06
C LYS A 394 -10.53 4.43 19.20
N PRO A 395 -10.78 3.42 18.34
CA PRO A 395 -11.83 3.44 17.31
C PRO A 395 -13.27 3.46 17.83
N LYS A 396 -13.49 3.12 19.11
CA LYS A 396 -14.79 3.19 19.79
C LYS A 396 -15.10 4.61 20.32
N ASN A 397 -14.13 5.52 20.32
CA ASN A 397 -14.34 6.91 20.73
C ASN A 397 -15.08 7.69 19.62
N SER A 398 -16.00 8.58 20.00
CA SER A 398 -16.72 9.46 19.06
C SER A 398 -15.80 10.35 18.22
N ASN A 399 -14.60 10.65 18.72
CA ASN A 399 -13.62 11.49 18.04
C ASN A 399 -12.75 10.72 17.03
N PHE A 400 -12.90 9.40 16.91
CA PHE A 400 -12.15 8.63 15.93
C PHE A 400 -12.66 8.91 14.52
N ILE A 401 -11.74 9.38 13.67
CA ILE A 401 -12.02 9.60 12.25
C ILE A 401 -11.39 8.47 11.44
N LYS A 402 -12.23 7.74 10.71
CA LYS A 402 -11.81 6.67 9.79
C LYS A 402 -11.21 7.27 8.51
N LEU A 403 -10.05 7.89 8.62
CA LEU A 403 -9.31 8.46 7.51
C LEU A 403 -8.95 7.39 6.48
N ASN A 404 -8.94 7.79 5.21
CA ASN A 404 -8.52 6.95 4.11
C ASN A 404 -7.29 7.56 3.43
N PRO A 405 -6.37 6.73 2.95
CA PRO A 405 -5.21 7.18 2.20
C PRO A 405 -5.65 7.82 0.86
N PRO A 406 -4.87 8.77 0.33
CA PRO A 406 -5.10 9.28 -1.01
C PRO A 406 -4.89 8.17 -2.04
N LYS A 407 -5.64 8.20 -3.13
CA LYS A 407 -5.46 7.30 -4.27
C LYS A 407 -4.79 8.05 -5.42
N SER A 408 -3.76 7.44 -6.01
CA SER A 408 -3.19 7.91 -7.27
C SER A 408 -4.17 7.63 -8.42
N ILE A 409 -4.85 8.66 -8.89
CA ILE A 409 -5.69 8.61 -10.10
C ILE A 409 -4.94 9.31 -11.24
N SER A 410 -3.94 8.65 -11.82
CA SER A 410 -3.12 9.25 -12.87
C SER A 410 -3.96 9.79 -14.03
N ILE A 411 -3.63 10.99 -14.52
CA ILE A 411 -4.21 11.58 -15.73
C ILE A 411 -4.02 10.69 -16.97
N LEU A 412 -2.95 9.90 -17.00
CA LEU A 412 -2.63 8.90 -18.04
C LEU A 412 -3.26 7.51 -17.77
N GLY A 413 -4.03 7.37 -16.69
CA GLY A 413 -4.70 6.13 -16.34
C GLY A 413 -5.88 5.81 -17.27
N GLN A 414 -6.40 4.58 -17.17
CA GLN A 414 -7.60 4.12 -17.90
C GLN A 414 -8.88 4.94 -17.64
N THR A 415 -8.84 5.95 -16.78
CA THR A 415 -10.01 6.73 -16.35
C THR A 415 -10.36 7.92 -17.26
N GLY A 416 -9.62 8.18 -18.33
CA GLY A 416 -10.04 9.13 -19.38
C GLY A 416 -10.11 10.60 -18.93
N TRP A 417 -9.24 11.04 -18.02
CA TRP A 417 -9.27 12.41 -17.47
C TRP A 417 -9.12 13.52 -18.52
N GLU A 418 -8.45 13.22 -19.63
CA GLU A 418 -8.29 14.17 -20.73
C GLU A 418 -9.63 14.56 -21.38
N SER A 419 -10.60 13.64 -21.46
CA SER A 419 -11.93 13.92 -22.02
C SER A 419 -12.87 14.64 -21.04
N ALA A 420 -12.48 14.73 -19.76
CA ALA A 420 -13.24 15.40 -18.72
C ALA A 420 -12.92 16.90 -18.60
N LYS A 421 -11.94 17.42 -19.38
CA LYS A 421 -11.63 18.85 -19.43
C LYS A 421 -12.74 19.60 -20.17
N THR A 422 -13.23 20.70 -19.60
CA THR A 422 -14.14 21.64 -20.26
C THR A 422 -13.49 23.02 -20.27
N ARG A 423 -13.45 23.68 -21.43
CA ARG A 423 -12.92 25.05 -21.53
C ARG A 423 -13.89 26.04 -20.88
N ALA A 424 -13.36 27.15 -20.37
CA ALA A 424 -14.15 28.25 -19.86
C ALA A 424 -15.07 28.78 -20.98
N ASN A 425 -16.37 28.88 -20.67
CA ASN A 425 -17.45 29.22 -21.61
C ASN A 425 -17.88 28.13 -22.60
N GLU A 426 -17.32 26.91 -22.50
CA GLU A 426 -17.89 25.71 -23.10
C GLU A 426 -18.77 24.98 -22.07
N GLY A 427 -19.81 24.28 -22.54
CA GLY A 427 -20.71 23.51 -21.69
C GLY A 427 -20.58 22.02 -21.97
N GLY A 428 -20.56 21.21 -20.90
CA GLY A 428 -20.49 19.76 -21.00
C GLY A 428 -19.06 19.21 -21.11
N GLY A 429 -18.88 18.04 -20.52
CA GLY A 429 -17.62 17.30 -20.41
C GLY A 429 -17.85 16.09 -19.50
N GLY A 430 -17.08 15.01 -19.67
CA GLY A 430 -17.29 13.79 -18.89
C GLY A 430 -16.12 12.81 -18.95
N LEU A 431 -15.96 12.06 -17.87
CA LEU A 431 -15.11 10.87 -17.86
C LEU A 431 -15.81 9.83 -18.73
N MET A 432 -15.21 9.43 -19.85
CA MET A 432 -15.70 8.27 -20.58
C MET A 432 -15.47 7.02 -19.74
N SER A 433 -16.53 6.23 -19.52
CA SER A 433 -16.53 5.01 -18.71
C SER A 433 -15.80 3.85 -19.37
#